data_AF-A0A1X1PJZ2-F1
#
_entry.id   AF-A0A1X1PJZ2-F1
#
_cell.length_a   1.000
_cell.length_b   1.000
_cell.length_c   1.000
_cell.angle_alpha   90.00
_cell.angle_beta   90.00
_cell.angle_gamma   90.00
#
_symmetry.space_group_name_H-M   'P 1'
#
loop_
_entity.id
_entity.type
_entity.pdbx_description
1 polymer ?
#
loop_
_entity_poly.entity_id
_entity_poly.type
_entity_poly.pdbx_seq_one_letter_code
_entity_poly.pdbx_strand_id
1 'polypeptide(L)'
;MEFDTDWLTLGRHRIRLRSTKGFPTETMRTVAEVVRLAIDNNMSARARLVEVVCRQEKTYDVLVGTTMAEDKVCAPQLEAAVAVVLGLLPDQINFTVTPVTQKEVDLHFGVYERMLSEKLGTTPPIR
;
A
#
# COMPACT_ATOMS: atom_id res chain seq x y z
N MET A 1 19.14 -12.34 2.71
CA MET A 1 17.68 -12.62 2.75
C MET A 1 17.07 -11.46 3.52
N GLU A 2 16.19 -10.67 2.91
CA GLU A 2 15.48 -9.59 3.62
C GLU A 2 14.42 -10.23 4.51
N PHE A 3 14.72 -10.40 5.82
CA PHE A 3 13.83 -11.04 6.80
C PHE A 3 12.70 -10.12 7.29
N ASP A 4 12.69 -8.87 6.86
CA ASP A 4 11.76 -7.84 7.29
C ASP A 4 10.57 -7.65 6.33
N THR A 5 10.55 -8.42 5.23
CA THR A 5 9.66 -8.19 4.10
C THR A 5 8.96 -9.48 3.65
N ASP A 6 7.70 -9.36 3.25
CA ASP A 6 6.94 -10.40 2.57
C ASP A 6 6.15 -9.82 1.38
N TRP A 7 5.82 -10.66 0.40
CA TRP A 7 5.03 -10.28 -0.77
C TRP A 7 3.69 -11.00 -0.78
N LEU A 8 2.62 -10.21 -0.87
CA LEU A 8 1.25 -10.72 -0.89
C LEU A 8 0.56 -10.30 -2.18
N THR A 9 -0.17 -11.22 -2.81
CA THR A 9 -1.11 -10.87 -3.89
C THR A 9 -2.53 -10.91 -3.33
N LEU A 10 -3.23 -9.77 -3.36
CA LEU A 10 -4.64 -9.68 -3.02
C LEU A 10 -5.42 -9.08 -4.19
N GLY A 11 -6.14 -9.94 -4.92
CA GLY A 11 -6.84 -9.54 -6.13
C GLY A 11 -5.87 -8.94 -7.16
N ARG A 12 -6.07 -7.67 -7.51
CA ARG A 12 -5.24 -6.89 -8.44
C ARG A 12 -4.03 -6.20 -7.79
N HIS A 13 -3.83 -6.38 -6.49
CA HIS A 13 -2.78 -5.72 -5.73
C HIS A 13 -1.64 -6.70 -5.49
N ARG A 14 -0.42 -6.32 -5.85
CA ARG A 14 0.80 -6.97 -5.40
C ARG A 14 1.45 -6.06 -4.37
N ILE A 15 1.42 -6.51 -3.12
CA ILE A 15 1.68 -5.68 -1.95
C ILE A 15 2.98 -6.15 -1.31
N ARG A 16 3.89 -5.21 -1.05
CA ARG A 16 5.04 -5.41 -0.17
C ARG A 16 4.60 -5.18 1.28
N LEU A 17 4.70 -6.20 2.12
CA LEU A 17 4.52 -6.05 3.57
C LEU A 17 5.91 -5.90 4.18
N ARG A 18 6.13 -4.84 4.96
CA ARG A 18 7.43 -4.59 5.60
C ARG A 18 7.26 -4.30 7.08
N SER A 19 8.04 -4.94 7.93
CA SER A 19 8.04 -4.71 9.39
C SER A 19 9.41 -4.26 9.83
N THR A 20 9.50 -3.13 10.53
CA THR A 20 10.80 -2.59 11.00
C THR A 20 11.42 -3.44 12.13
N LYS A 21 10.66 -4.34 12.76
CA LYS A 21 11.08 -5.14 13.92
C LYS A 21 10.84 -6.64 13.72
N GLY A 22 11.21 -7.16 12.55
CA GLY A 22 11.19 -8.60 12.27
C GLY A 22 10.29 -8.95 11.09
N PHE A 23 9.84 -10.20 11.02
CA PHE A 23 9.05 -10.68 9.89
C PHE A 23 7.59 -10.18 9.97
N PRO A 24 6.95 -9.84 8.84
CA PRO A 24 5.54 -9.47 8.81
C PRO A 24 4.62 -10.52 9.43
N THR A 25 3.73 -10.09 10.33
CA THR A 25 2.84 -10.98 11.09
C THR A 25 1.51 -11.23 10.36
N GLU A 26 0.73 -12.21 10.84
CA GLU A 26 -0.64 -12.44 10.36
C GLU A 26 -1.55 -11.21 10.57
N THR A 27 -1.35 -10.47 11.67
CA THR A 27 -2.03 -9.19 11.89
C THR A 27 -1.75 -8.22 10.75
N MET A 28 -0.51 -8.13 10.26
CA MET A 28 -0.20 -7.26 9.11
C MET A 28 -0.89 -7.71 7.82
N ARG A 29 -1.07 -9.02 7.61
CA ARG A 29 -1.87 -9.51 6.48
C ARG A 29 -3.33 -9.07 6.59
N THR A 30 -3.90 -9.15 7.79
CA THR A 30 -5.27 -8.66 8.07
C THR A 30 -5.39 -7.16 7.81
N VAL A 31 -4.41 -6.36 8.25
CA VAL A 31 -4.36 -4.92 7.96
C VAL A 31 -4.34 -4.68 6.45
N ALA A 32 -3.51 -5.41 5.70
CA ALA A 32 -3.44 -5.27 4.25
C ALA A 32 -4.77 -5.64 3.55
N GLU A 33 -5.50 -6.64 4.05
CA GLU A 33 -6.83 -7.00 3.52
C GLU A 33 -7.88 -5.91 3.76
N VAL A 34 -7.91 -5.32 4.96
CA VAL A 34 -8.82 -4.21 5.29
C VAL A 34 -8.48 -2.97 4.45
N VAL A 35 -7.21 -2.62 4.34
CA VAL A 35 -6.73 -1.50 3.53
C VAL A 35 -7.07 -1.71 2.05
N ARG A 36 -6.90 -2.93 1.54
CA ARG A 36 -7.30 -3.27 0.16
C ARG A 36 -8.80 -3.02 -0.06
N LEU A 37 -9.65 -3.48 0.85
CA LEU A 37 -11.10 -3.25 0.77
C LEU A 37 -11.42 -1.75 0.78
N ALA A 38 -10.76 -0.98 1.63
CA ALA A 38 -10.94 0.47 1.70
C ALA A 38 -10.59 1.14 0.35
N ILE A 39 -9.47 0.76 -0.27
CA ILE A 39 -9.04 1.28 -1.57
C ILE A 39 -10.00 0.85 -2.69
N ASP A 40 -10.32 -0.44 -2.78
CA ASP A 40 -11.13 -0.98 -3.88
C ASP A 40 -12.56 -0.41 -3.93
N ASN A 41 -13.11 0.01 -2.80
CA ASN A 41 -14.47 0.53 -2.72
C ASN A 41 -14.56 2.07 -2.78
N ASN A 42 -13.46 2.80 -2.55
CA ASN A 42 -13.50 4.26 -2.39
C ASN A 42 -12.54 5.02 -3.32
N MET A 43 -11.63 4.33 -4.01
CA MET A 43 -10.71 4.93 -4.98
C MET A 43 -10.98 4.40 -6.38
N SER A 44 -10.39 5.06 -7.38
CA SER A 44 -10.49 4.68 -8.77
C SER A 44 -9.99 3.25 -9.02
N ALA A 45 -10.44 2.65 -10.12
CA ALA A 45 -9.94 1.35 -10.55
C ALA A 45 -8.44 1.35 -10.93
N ARG A 46 -7.77 2.51 -10.92
CA ARG A 46 -6.35 2.66 -11.22
C ARG A 46 -5.48 2.77 -9.97
N ALA A 47 -6.08 2.94 -8.79
CA ALA A 47 -5.36 2.88 -7.53
C ALA A 47 -4.86 1.46 -7.23
N ARG A 48 -3.63 1.35 -6.74
CA ARG A 48 -3.02 0.11 -6.26
C ARG A 48 -2.37 0.34 -4.91
N LEU A 49 -2.74 -0.48 -3.92
CA LEU A 49 -1.94 -0.71 -2.73
C LEU A 49 -0.58 -1.29 -3.10
N VAL A 50 0.49 -0.62 -2.68
CA VAL A 50 1.87 -0.94 -3.06
C VAL A 50 2.64 -1.51 -1.88
N GLU A 51 2.59 -0.82 -0.75
CA GLU A 51 3.32 -1.22 0.45
C GLU A 51 2.51 -0.95 1.70
N VAL A 52 2.60 -1.86 2.68
CA VAL A 52 2.17 -1.63 4.06
C VAL A 52 3.38 -1.81 4.96
N VAL A 53 3.78 -0.73 5.62
CA VAL A 53 4.93 -0.70 6.53
C VAL A 53 4.45 -0.65 7.97
N CYS A 54 4.83 -1.61 8.80
CA CYS A 54 4.67 -1.53 10.25
C CYS A 54 5.94 -0.87 10.85
N ARG A 55 5.83 0.38 11.33
CA ARG A 55 6.96 1.13 11.91
C ARG A 55 7.23 0.79 13.36
N GLN A 56 6.18 0.72 14.15
CA GLN A 56 6.17 0.45 15.58
C GLN A 56 4.89 -0.33 15.88
N GLU A 57 4.77 -0.88 17.09
CA GLU A 57 3.62 -1.70 17.45
C GLU A 57 2.30 -0.99 17.12
N LYS A 58 1.58 -1.52 16.12
CA LYS A 58 0.31 -1.02 15.59
C LYS A 58 0.36 0.33 14.85
N THR A 59 1.53 0.82 14.44
CA THR A 59 1.64 2.02 13.58
C THR A 59 1.99 1.61 12.14
N TYR A 60 1.11 1.96 11.20
CA TYR A 60 1.19 1.56 9.81
C TYR A 60 1.31 2.76 8.86
N ASP A 61 2.19 2.63 7.87
CA ASP A 61 2.11 3.45 6.66
C ASP A 61 1.60 2.61 5.50
N VAL A 62 0.70 3.20 4.73
CA VAL A 62 0.11 2.62 3.55
C VAL A 62 0.53 3.47 2.35
N LEU A 63 1.23 2.85 1.41
CA LEU A 63 1.59 3.50 0.15
C LEU A 63 0.64 3.03 -0.95
N VAL A 64 0.00 4.00 -1.59
CA VAL A 64 -0.92 3.78 -2.71
C VAL A 64 -0.40 4.54 -3.91
N GLY A 65 -0.26 3.85 -5.04
CA GLY A 65 0.04 4.49 -6.31
C GLY A 65 -1.20 4.48 -7.21
N THR A 66 -1.45 5.58 -7.89
CA THR A 66 -2.63 5.75 -8.75
C THR A 66 -2.29 6.63 -9.94
N THR A 67 -3.01 6.49 -11.05
CA THR A 67 -2.93 7.43 -12.18
C THR A 67 -4.04 8.49 -12.17
N MET A 68 -4.92 8.48 -11.16
CA MET A 68 -5.96 9.49 -10.93
C MET A 68 -5.63 10.32 -9.69
N ALA A 69 -5.29 11.60 -9.87
CA ALA A 69 -4.85 12.46 -8.76
C ALA A 69 -5.96 12.74 -7.74
N GLU A 70 -7.22 12.65 -8.18
CA GLU A 70 -8.43 12.86 -7.39
C GLU A 70 -8.57 11.83 -6.26
N ASP A 71 -7.99 10.62 -6.42
CA ASP A 71 -8.00 9.58 -5.38
C ASP A 71 -7.33 10.05 -4.07
N LYS A 72 -6.46 11.06 -4.13
CA LYS A 72 -5.80 11.63 -2.95
C LYS A 72 -6.81 12.25 -1.97
N VAL A 73 -7.95 12.72 -2.46
CA VAL A 73 -9.00 13.32 -1.63
C VAL A 73 -9.60 12.31 -0.65
N CYS A 74 -9.56 11.01 -0.97
CA CYS A 74 -10.10 9.95 -0.13
C CYS A 74 -9.18 9.57 1.06
N ALA A 75 -7.90 9.95 1.02
CA ALA A 75 -6.91 9.45 1.99
C ALA A 75 -7.29 9.71 3.46
N PRO A 76 -7.69 10.93 3.87
CA PRO A 76 -8.04 11.19 5.28
C PRO A 76 -9.26 10.40 5.76
N GLN A 77 -10.25 10.18 4.90
CA GLN A 77 -11.44 9.41 5.25
C GLN A 77 -11.11 7.93 5.37
N LEU A 78 -10.22 7.40 4.52
CA LEU A 78 -9.76 6.02 4.62
C LEU A 78 -8.89 5.79 5.86
N GLU A 79 -8.02 6.73 6.21
CA GLU A 79 -7.25 6.68 7.47
C GLU A 79 -8.19 6.55 8.68
N ALA A 80 -9.18 7.42 8.78
CA ALA A 80 -10.15 7.38 9.88
C ALA A 80 -10.98 6.08 9.88
N ALA A 81 -11.50 5.66 8.73
CA ALA A 81 -12.33 4.46 8.64
C ALA A 81 -11.54 3.19 8.95
N VAL A 82 -10.33 3.05 8.41
CA VAL A 82 -9.48 1.88 8.66
C VAL A 82 -8.98 1.88 10.10
N ALA A 83 -8.64 3.03 10.68
CA ALA A 83 -8.28 3.12 12.09
C ALA A 83 -9.41 2.58 12.99
N VAL A 84 -10.66 2.97 12.72
CA VAL A 84 -11.83 2.48 13.46
C VAL A 84 -12.00 0.96 13.32
N VAL A 85 -11.93 0.43 12.10
CA VAL A 85 -12.08 -1.02 11.84
C VAL A 85 -11.00 -1.85 12.54
N LEU A 86 -9.77 -1.33 12.60
CA LEU A 86 -8.62 -2.02 13.19
C LEU A 86 -8.43 -1.73 14.69
N GLY A 87 -9.25 -0.86 15.29
CA GLY A 87 -9.11 -0.43 16.68
C GLY A 87 -7.79 0.33 16.94
N LEU A 88 -7.37 1.15 15.97
CA LEU A 88 -6.18 1.99 16.03
C LEU A 88 -6.54 3.44 16.40
N LEU A 89 -5.55 4.16 16.93
CA LEU A 89 -5.64 5.62 17.06
C LEU A 89 -5.51 6.29 15.68
N PRO A 90 -6.03 7.51 15.49
CA PRO A 90 -5.95 8.22 14.20
C PRO A 90 -4.52 8.33 13.64
N ASP A 91 -3.52 8.56 14.50
CA ASP A 91 -2.12 8.74 14.08
C ASP A 91 -1.37 7.41 13.83
N GLN A 92 -2.04 6.28 14.06
CA GLN A 92 -1.46 4.95 13.91
C GLN A 92 -1.65 4.36 12.52
N ILE A 93 -2.34 5.04 11.61
CA ILE A 93 -2.39 4.65 10.20
C ILE A 93 -2.31 5.88 9.29
N ASN A 94 -1.37 5.87 8.34
CA ASN A 94 -1.13 6.99 7.45
C ASN A 94 -1.16 6.51 6.00
N PHE A 95 -1.95 7.15 5.14
CA PHE A 95 -2.06 6.86 3.72
C PHE A 95 -1.27 7.89 2.91
N THR A 96 -0.23 7.42 2.22
CA THR A 96 0.46 8.22 1.22
C THR A 96 -0.03 7.80 -0.16
N VAL A 97 -0.86 8.65 -0.78
CA VAL A 97 -1.35 8.47 -2.14
C VAL A 97 -0.48 9.26 -3.10
N THR A 98 0.20 8.56 -4.00
CA THR A 98 1.11 9.14 -4.99
C THR A 98 0.53 9.01 -6.38
N PRO A 99 0.13 10.13 -7.02
CA PRO A 99 -0.21 10.15 -8.43
C PRO A 99 1.04 9.86 -9.27
N VAL A 100 0.91 8.92 -10.20
CA VAL A 100 1.91 8.60 -11.22
C VAL A 100 1.28 8.80 -12.58
N THR A 101 2.07 9.19 -13.58
CA THR A 101 1.58 9.34 -14.95
C THR A 101 1.41 7.98 -15.59
N GLN A 102 0.46 7.85 -16.53
CA GLN A 102 0.28 6.60 -17.27
C GLN A 102 1.59 6.14 -17.96
N LYS A 103 2.37 7.08 -18.51
CA LYS A 103 3.67 6.81 -19.13
C LYS A 103 4.69 6.18 -18.17
N GLU A 104 4.62 6.48 -16.87
CA GLU A 104 5.52 5.91 -15.86
C GLU A 104 5.19 4.46 -15.51
N VAL A 105 4.01 3.97 -15.88
CA VAL A 105 3.55 2.61 -15.56
C VAL A 105 3.20 1.76 -16.79
N ASP A 106 3.01 2.38 -17.96
CA ASP A 106 2.70 1.72 -19.25
C ASP A 106 3.88 0.96 -19.88
N LEU A 107 5.05 0.92 -19.24
CA LEU A 107 6.21 0.35 -19.90
C LEU A 107 6.11 -1.17 -20.11
N HIS A 108 5.33 -1.95 -19.34
CA HIS A 108 5.18 -3.40 -19.56
C HIS A 108 3.89 -4.00 -18.97
N PHE A 109 3.20 -4.82 -19.78
CA PHE A 109 2.10 -5.69 -19.34
C PHE A 109 2.57 -6.66 -18.23
N GLY A 110 1.86 -6.69 -17.11
CA GLY A 110 2.14 -7.60 -15.99
C GLY A 110 3.22 -7.15 -15.00
N VAL A 111 3.78 -5.94 -15.19
CA VAL A 111 4.82 -5.35 -14.33
C VAL A 111 4.34 -4.07 -13.64
N TYR A 112 3.06 -3.71 -13.79
CA TYR A 112 2.49 -2.46 -13.26
C TYR A 112 2.77 -2.30 -11.76
N GLU A 113 2.46 -3.33 -10.98
CA GLU A 113 2.62 -3.29 -9.53
C GLU A 113 4.09 -3.24 -9.10
N ARG A 114 4.98 -3.90 -9.86
CA ARG A 114 6.42 -3.86 -9.60
C ARG A 114 7.04 -2.52 -9.98
N MET A 115 6.69 -1.96 -11.13
CA MET A 115 7.17 -0.63 -11.53
C MET A 115 6.65 0.45 -10.60
N LEU A 116 5.41 0.33 -10.15
CA LEU A 116 4.85 1.22 -9.15
C LEU A 116 5.64 1.12 -7.84
N SER A 117 5.99 -0.10 -7.43
CA SER A 117 6.84 -0.34 -6.26
C SER A 117 8.24 0.28 -6.42
N GLU A 118 8.90 0.08 -7.57
CA GLU A 118 10.21 0.68 -7.87
C GLU A 118 10.15 2.21 -7.91
N LYS A 119 9.10 2.78 -8.51
CA LYS A 119 8.89 4.24 -8.59
C LYS A 119 8.64 4.87 -7.24
N LEU A 120 7.90 4.20 -6.37
CA LEU A 120 7.67 4.65 -5.00
C LEU A 120 8.85 4.35 -4.07
N GLY A 121 9.95 3.81 -4.58
CA GLY A 121 11.15 3.49 -3.81
C GLY A 121 10.96 2.30 -2.88
N THR A 122 9.86 1.57 -3.02
CA THR A 122 9.54 0.40 -2.20
C THR A 122 10.20 -0.86 -2.73
N THR A 123 10.89 -0.84 -3.87
CA THR A 123 11.75 -1.93 -4.34
C THR A 123 12.98 -1.40 -5.09
N PRO A 124 14.15 -2.06 -4.98
CA PRO A 124 15.32 -1.69 -5.77
C PRO A 124 15.12 -1.97 -7.27
N PRO A 125 15.74 -1.18 -8.17
CA PRO A 125 15.63 -1.39 -9.61
C PRO A 125 16.31 -2.70 -10.05
N ILE A 126 15.73 -3.36 -11.05
CA ILE A 126 16.36 -4.52 -11.72
C ILE A 126 17.64 -4.05 -12.41
N ARG A 127 18.77 -4.72 -12.15
CA ARG A 127 20.01 -4.56 -12.90
C ARG A 127 20.09 -5.53 -14.07
#